data_AF-A0A6L7MGF0-F1
#
_entry.id   AF-A0A6L7MGF0-F1
#
_cell.length_a   1.000
_cell.length_b   1.000
_cell.length_c   1.000
_cell.angle_alpha   90.00
_cell.angle_beta   90.00
_cell.angle_gamma   90.00
#
_symmetry.space_group_name_H-M   'P 1'
#
loop_
_entity.id
_entity.type
_entity.pdbx_description
1 polymer ?
#
loop_
_entity_poly.entity_id
_entity_poly.type
_entity_poly.pdbx_seq_one_letter_code
_entity_poly.pdbx_strand_id
1 'polypeptide(L)'
;MKSFEDSQIFTNEDTSKPENRVNLALFSLMPQDWLREWFLEKLNLPPDSILYPPTNEQGARPDLKVETPDGSTTAWIEVELGTNVEQIEDYRSRYREPIKSVWGRRDHGGDLSLEEIRDFLSRRVGSLPRQTEVNVRHLRKLIKDGLDGHSVSQERTEVSEKVRCHPFVVGLEERLGDKLKFTRGRINPGELKADAIMEDGFSLRAFSPVSTTGSVFLLNIRGGSQQAKFPNKLWLEKYLPDDRSSAIEEYVALLNEIGLNIDTGKTNVYARGSLCVDDVLPYLDDLAKCVLTLVDSD
;
A
#
# COMPACT_ATOMS: atom_id res chain seq x y z
N MET A 1 15.27 -32.21 -12.64
CA MET A 1 14.98 -30.79 -12.94
C MET A 1 13.57 -30.52 -12.43
N LYS A 2 13.40 -29.78 -11.33
CA LYS A 2 12.06 -29.29 -10.94
C LYS A 2 11.60 -28.32 -12.04
N SER A 3 10.38 -28.49 -12.55
CA SER A 3 9.77 -27.48 -13.40
C SER A 3 9.53 -26.24 -12.55
N PHE A 4 10.17 -25.13 -12.89
CA PHE A 4 9.69 -23.83 -12.42
C PHE A 4 8.32 -23.63 -13.04
N GLU A 5 7.28 -23.43 -12.23
CA GLU A 5 5.99 -23.01 -12.78
C GLU A 5 6.16 -21.58 -13.30
N ASP A 6 6.04 -21.40 -14.61
CA ASP A 6 6.27 -20.14 -15.35
C ASP A 6 5.41 -18.94 -14.89
N SER A 7 4.45 -19.15 -13.98
CA SER A 7 3.47 -18.15 -13.54
C SER A 7 3.89 -17.29 -12.34
N GLN A 8 5.07 -17.51 -11.76
CA GLN A 8 5.34 -17.13 -10.35
C GLN A 8 6.25 -15.90 -10.12
N ILE A 9 6.84 -15.29 -11.15
CA ILE A 9 7.72 -14.13 -10.95
C ILE A 9 6.90 -12.84 -10.90
N PHE A 10 6.62 -12.34 -9.69
CA PHE A 10 6.09 -11.00 -9.38
C PHE A 10 4.81 -10.54 -10.10
N THR A 11 4.07 -11.44 -10.74
CA THR A 11 2.83 -11.13 -11.49
C THR A 11 1.71 -10.54 -10.65
N ASN A 12 1.79 -10.68 -9.32
CA ASN A 12 0.76 -10.25 -8.36
C ASN A 12 1.24 -9.21 -7.32
N GLU A 13 2.41 -8.59 -7.51
CA GLU A 13 2.86 -7.56 -6.56
C GLU A 13 2.07 -6.26 -6.67
N ASP A 14 1.66 -5.74 -5.51
CA ASP A 14 1.10 -4.41 -5.42
C ASP A 14 2.20 -3.35 -5.58
N THR A 15 2.49 -2.99 -6.83
CA THR A 15 3.48 -1.95 -7.16
C THR A 15 3.05 -0.54 -6.75
N SER A 16 1.85 -0.35 -6.16
CA SER A 16 1.52 0.90 -5.48
C SER A 16 2.34 1.08 -4.20
N LYS A 17 2.78 -0.02 -3.56
CA LYS A 17 3.67 0.02 -2.40
C LYS A 17 5.09 0.41 -2.83
N PRO A 18 5.73 1.40 -2.17
CA PRO A 18 7.11 1.79 -2.47
C PRO A 18 8.12 0.66 -2.34
N GLU A 19 7.96 -0.18 -1.31
CA GLU A 19 8.82 -1.33 -1.00
C GLU A 19 8.80 -2.37 -2.13
N ASN A 20 7.62 -2.83 -2.55
CA ASN A 20 7.47 -3.76 -3.67
C ASN A 20 8.14 -3.26 -4.97
N ARG A 21 8.14 -1.95 -5.22
CA ARG A 21 8.86 -1.37 -6.37
C ARG A 21 10.37 -1.51 -6.23
N VAL A 22 10.91 -1.30 -5.03
CA VAL A 22 12.33 -1.53 -4.73
C VAL A 22 12.67 -3.01 -4.92
N ASN A 23 11.85 -3.92 -4.41
CA ASN A 23 12.11 -5.37 -4.44
C ASN A 23 12.12 -5.89 -5.88
N LEU A 24 11.15 -5.47 -6.69
CA LEU A 24 11.10 -5.80 -8.11
C LEU A 24 12.30 -5.24 -8.88
N ALA A 25 12.65 -3.97 -8.65
CA ALA A 25 13.78 -3.34 -9.33
C ALA A 25 15.12 -3.96 -8.92
N LEU A 26 15.29 -4.32 -7.65
CA LEU A 26 16.46 -5.03 -7.13
C LEU A 26 16.59 -6.40 -7.77
N PHE A 27 15.50 -7.18 -7.78
CA PHE A 27 15.48 -8.50 -8.40
C PHE A 27 15.79 -8.45 -9.90
N SER A 28 15.25 -7.45 -10.62
CA SER A 28 15.51 -7.28 -12.06
C SER A 28 16.98 -7.09 -12.43
N LEU A 29 17.82 -6.70 -11.45
CA LEU A 29 19.26 -6.54 -11.62
C LEU A 29 20.07 -7.74 -11.12
N MET A 30 19.45 -8.73 -10.46
CA MET A 30 20.14 -9.95 -10.00
C MET A 30 20.73 -10.83 -11.11
N PRO A 31 20.28 -10.77 -12.38
CA PRO A 31 21.01 -11.41 -13.48
C PRO A 31 22.39 -10.80 -13.78
N GLN A 32 22.73 -9.66 -13.17
CA GLN A 32 24.05 -9.05 -13.33
C GLN A 32 25.03 -9.62 -12.30
N ASP A 33 26.00 -10.44 -12.73
CA ASP A 33 26.92 -11.15 -11.83
C ASP A 33 27.59 -10.22 -10.81
N TRP A 34 28.09 -9.06 -11.25
CA TRP A 34 28.76 -8.10 -10.37
C TRP A 34 27.87 -7.57 -9.24
N LEU A 35 26.54 -7.50 -9.43
CA LEU A 35 25.61 -7.11 -8.37
C LEU A 35 25.28 -8.30 -7.50
N ARG A 36 24.95 -9.44 -8.12
CA ARG A 36 24.58 -10.67 -7.44
C ARG A 36 25.68 -11.16 -6.51
N GLU A 37 26.91 -11.25 -6.99
CA GLU A 37 28.08 -11.67 -6.21
C GLU A 37 28.30 -10.75 -5.00
N TRP A 38 28.29 -9.43 -5.22
CA TRP A 38 28.43 -8.45 -4.15
C TRP A 38 27.29 -8.54 -3.12
N PHE A 39 26.05 -8.73 -3.58
CA PHE A 39 24.88 -8.83 -2.73
C PHE A 39 24.91 -10.10 -1.87
N LEU A 40 25.25 -11.25 -2.46
CA LEU A 40 25.42 -12.52 -1.75
C LEU A 40 26.58 -12.47 -0.75
N GLU A 41 27.72 -11.89 -1.14
CA GLU A 41 28.87 -11.68 -0.25
C GLU A 41 28.47 -10.84 0.97
N LYS A 42 27.75 -9.73 0.75
CA LYS A 42 27.30 -8.85 1.83
C LYS A 42 26.37 -9.54 2.82
N LEU A 43 25.52 -10.44 2.34
CA LEU A 43 24.62 -11.22 3.19
C LEU A 43 25.26 -12.50 3.76
N ASN A 44 26.54 -12.76 3.47
CA ASN A 44 27.25 -13.99 3.80
C ASN A 44 26.50 -15.24 3.32
N LEU A 45 26.13 -15.24 2.03
CA LEU A 45 25.44 -16.33 1.33
C LEU A 45 26.36 -17.01 0.31
N PRO A 46 26.12 -18.29 -0.04
CA PRO A 46 26.92 -18.98 -1.05
C PRO A 46 26.90 -18.26 -2.41
N PRO A 47 28.04 -18.19 -3.12
CA PRO A 47 28.14 -17.43 -4.37
C PRO A 47 27.37 -18.07 -5.54
N ASP A 48 27.09 -19.37 -5.46
CA ASP A 48 26.31 -20.12 -6.44
C ASP A 48 24.81 -20.16 -6.13
N SER A 49 24.36 -19.45 -5.09
CA SER A 49 22.95 -19.38 -4.74
C SER A 49 22.08 -18.76 -5.84
N ILE A 50 20.87 -19.29 -5.91
CA ILE A 50 19.77 -18.83 -6.75
C ILE A 50 18.82 -18.02 -5.87
N LEU A 51 18.56 -16.78 -6.26
CA LEU A 51 17.61 -15.87 -5.62
C LEU A 51 16.33 -15.86 -6.43
N TYR A 52 15.18 -15.99 -5.79
CA TYR A 52 13.88 -15.81 -6.45
C TYR A 52 12.77 -15.47 -5.45
N PRO A 53 11.69 -14.79 -5.90
CA PRO A 53 10.54 -14.52 -5.04
C PRO A 53 9.78 -15.82 -4.76
N PRO A 54 9.53 -16.19 -3.50
CA PRO A 54 8.80 -17.41 -3.18
C PRO A 54 7.30 -17.23 -3.39
N THR A 55 6.57 -18.35 -3.45
CA THR A 55 5.12 -18.35 -3.24
C THR A 55 4.81 -18.23 -1.74
N ASN A 56 3.55 -17.96 -1.38
CA ASN A 56 3.14 -17.97 0.02
C ASN A 56 3.35 -19.38 0.60
N GLU A 57 4.32 -19.53 1.50
CA GLU A 57 4.61 -20.76 2.22
C GLU A 57 4.25 -20.54 3.70
N GLN A 58 3.40 -21.40 4.28
CA GLN A 58 3.01 -21.32 5.71
C GLN A 58 2.36 -19.98 6.12
N GLY A 59 1.59 -19.36 5.22
CA GLY A 59 0.90 -18.09 5.48
C GLY A 59 1.85 -16.90 5.67
N ALA A 60 3.11 -17.04 5.26
CA ALA A 60 4.12 -16.00 5.21
C ALA A 60 4.81 -16.05 3.84
N ARG A 61 5.46 -14.94 3.47
CA ARG A 61 6.20 -14.84 2.22
C ARG A 61 7.27 -13.77 2.38
N PRO A 62 8.48 -14.16 2.80
CA PRO A 62 9.63 -13.30 2.68
C PRO A 62 9.82 -12.86 1.22
N ASP A 63 10.41 -11.70 1.01
CA ASP A 63 10.57 -11.14 -0.34
C ASP A 63 11.35 -12.05 -1.31
N LEU A 64 12.43 -12.66 -0.82
CA LEU A 64 13.27 -13.57 -1.61
C LEU A 64 13.59 -14.85 -0.84
N LYS A 65 13.64 -15.95 -1.60
CA LYS A 65 14.18 -17.24 -1.18
C LYS A 65 15.56 -17.43 -1.79
N VAL A 66 16.45 -18.03 -1.02
CA VAL A 66 17.82 -18.35 -1.43
C VAL A 66 17.98 -19.86 -1.45
N GLU A 67 18.26 -20.43 -2.62
CA GLU A 67 18.50 -21.87 -2.78
C GLU A 67 19.89 -22.14 -3.36
N THR A 68 20.51 -23.25 -2.96
CA THR A 68 21.67 -23.82 -3.65
C THR A 68 21.26 -24.48 -4.96
N PRO A 69 22.20 -24.75 -5.88
CA PRO A 69 21.89 -25.40 -7.16
C PRO A 69 21.23 -26.78 -7.06
N ASP A 70 21.36 -27.46 -5.92
CA ASP A 70 20.69 -28.73 -5.63
C ASP A 70 19.23 -28.58 -5.17
N GLY A 71 18.76 -27.34 -4.96
CA GLY A 71 17.41 -27.00 -4.53
C GLY A 71 17.23 -26.94 -3.02
N SER A 72 18.30 -26.99 -2.22
CA SER A 72 18.21 -26.80 -0.77
C SER A 72 18.09 -25.31 -0.42
N THR A 73 17.12 -24.96 0.45
CA THR A 73 16.98 -23.59 0.93
C THR A 73 18.09 -23.27 1.92
N THR A 74 18.78 -22.16 1.71
CA THR A 74 19.92 -21.73 2.55
C THR A 74 19.55 -20.54 3.43
N ALA A 75 18.68 -19.66 2.94
CA ALA A 75 18.21 -18.49 3.66
C ALA A 75 16.93 -17.94 3.01
N TRP A 76 16.28 -17.04 3.75
CA TRP A 76 15.25 -16.14 3.25
C TRP A 76 15.74 -14.71 3.39
N ILE A 77 15.23 -13.79 2.57
CA ILE A 77 15.57 -12.36 2.63
C ILE A 77 14.29 -11.56 2.69
N GLU A 78 14.22 -10.64 3.64
CA GLU A 78 13.18 -9.61 3.72
C GLU A 78 13.79 -8.23 3.45
N VAL A 79 13.13 -7.43 2.62
CA VAL A 79 13.61 -6.15 2.13
C VAL A 79 12.62 -5.04 2.47
N GLU A 80 12.99 -4.22 3.44
CA GLU A 80 12.13 -3.19 4.03
C GLU A 80 12.73 -1.79 3.85
N LEU A 81 11.88 -0.80 3.53
CA LEU A 81 12.30 0.62 3.46
C LEU A 81 12.56 1.21 4.85
N GLY A 82 11.94 0.64 5.89
CA GLY A 82 12.10 1.03 7.28
C GLY A 82 12.84 -0.04 8.09
N THR A 83 12.20 -0.43 9.19
CA THR A 83 12.54 -1.58 10.02
C THR A 83 11.25 -2.33 10.32
N ASN A 84 11.30 -3.65 10.30
CA ASN A 84 10.16 -4.48 10.70
C ASN A 84 10.62 -5.67 11.54
N VAL A 85 11.10 -5.36 12.75
CA VAL A 85 11.69 -6.36 13.65
C VAL A 85 10.68 -7.44 14.02
N GLU A 86 9.42 -7.07 14.25
CA GLU A 86 8.35 -8.01 14.60
C GLU A 86 8.10 -9.03 13.49
N GLN A 87 8.06 -8.60 12.22
CA GLN A 87 7.91 -9.50 11.09
C GLN A 87 9.11 -10.44 10.92
N ILE A 88 10.34 -9.93 11.13
CA ILE A 88 11.54 -10.78 11.10
C ILE A 88 11.48 -11.86 12.19
N GLU A 89 11.04 -11.50 13.40
CA GLU A 89 10.88 -12.48 14.49
C GLU A 89 9.77 -13.49 14.20
N ASP A 90 8.65 -13.06 13.61
CA ASP A 90 7.59 -13.96 13.13
C ASP A 90 8.14 -14.94 12.08
N TYR A 91 8.92 -14.46 11.11
CA TYR A 91 9.55 -15.33 10.11
C TYR A 91 10.57 -16.30 10.73
N ARG A 92 11.40 -15.84 11.67
CA ARG A 92 12.32 -16.71 12.41
C ARG A 92 11.61 -17.80 13.20
N SER A 93 10.37 -17.58 13.62
CA SER A 93 9.56 -18.61 14.29
C SER A 93 8.98 -19.67 13.33
N ARG A 94 8.82 -19.32 12.04
CA ARG A 94 8.19 -20.17 11.02
C ARG A 94 9.20 -20.97 10.19
N TYR A 95 10.32 -20.34 9.82
CA TYR A 95 11.33 -20.94 8.96
C TYR A 95 12.50 -21.49 9.77
N ARG A 96 13.09 -22.60 9.30
CA ARG A 96 14.27 -23.19 9.94
C ARG A 96 15.56 -22.50 9.51
N GLU A 97 15.57 -22.02 8.28
CA GLU A 97 16.67 -21.32 7.65
C GLU A 97 16.76 -19.87 8.16
N PRO A 98 17.96 -19.27 8.15
CA PRO A 98 18.13 -17.89 8.58
C PRO A 98 17.32 -16.90 7.73
N ILE A 99 16.72 -15.92 8.40
CA ILE A 99 16.11 -14.75 7.76
C ILE A 99 17.15 -13.63 7.74
N LYS A 100 17.54 -13.22 6.54
CA LYS A 100 18.40 -12.07 6.25
C LYS A 100 17.54 -10.83 6.07
N SER A 101 18.02 -9.71 6.59
CA SER A 101 17.32 -8.43 6.56
C SER A 101 18.05 -7.43 5.69
N VAL A 102 17.35 -6.85 4.72
CA VAL A 102 17.80 -5.69 3.97
C VAL A 102 16.94 -4.50 4.39
N TRP A 103 17.50 -3.59 5.18
CA TRP A 103 16.73 -2.47 5.75
C TRP A 103 17.07 -1.14 5.09
N GLY A 104 16.22 -0.14 5.29
CA GLY A 104 16.37 1.13 4.60
C GLY A 104 17.73 1.80 4.79
N ARG A 105 18.02 2.18 6.04
CA ARG A 105 19.23 2.95 6.41
C ARG A 105 20.23 2.07 7.13
N ARG A 106 21.49 2.50 7.18
CA ARG A 106 22.56 1.77 7.89
C ARG A 106 22.33 1.68 9.39
N ASP A 107 21.82 2.75 10.00
CA ASP A 107 21.55 2.85 11.43
C ASP A 107 20.35 2.01 11.88
N HIS A 108 19.55 1.50 10.93
CA HIS A 108 18.49 0.56 11.22
C HIS A 108 19.04 -0.77 11.75
N GLY A 109 20.25 -1.20 11.35
CA GLY A 109 20.92 -2.39 11.91
C GLY A 109 20.59 -3.74 11.25
N GLY A 110 20.15 -3.74 9.99
CA GLY A 110 19.93 -4.97 9.21
C GLY A 110 21.23 -5.61 8.73
N ASP A 111 21.16 -6.80 8.13
CA ASP A 111 22.32 -7.50 7.56
C ASP A 111 22.95 -6.71 6.39
N LEU A 112 22.11 -5.99 5.62
CA LEU A 112 22.52 -5.06 4.57
C LEU A 112 21.56 -3.87 4.55
N SER A 113 22.04 -2.69 4.13
CA SER A 113 21.16 -1.53 3.94
C SER A 113 20.87 -1.19 2.47
N LEU A 114 19.68 -0.68 2.18
CA LEU A 114 19.33 -0.12 0.86
C LEU A 114 20.24 1.08 0.53
N GLU A 115 20.68 1.84 1.52
CA GLU A 115 21.71 2.87 1.35
C GLU A 115 23.04 2.29 0.82
N GLU A 116 23.52 1.16 1.35
CA GLU A 116 24.71 0.49 0.84
C GLU A 116 24.54 0.00 -0.59
N ILE A 117 23.38 -0.58 -0.91
CA ILE A 117 23.05 -1.00 -2.28
C ILE A 117 23.09 0.22 -3.21
N ARG A 118 22.41 1.32 -2.85
CA ARG A 118 22.40 2.55 -3.64
C ARG A 118 23.81 3.11 -3.85
N ASP A 119 24.65 3.09 -2.82
CA ASP A 119 26.01 3.63 -2.89
C ASP A 119 26.93 2.74 -3.73
N PHE A 120 26.79 1.42 -3.64
CA PHE A 120 27.48 0.46 -4.51
C PHE A 120 27.11 0.69 -5.99
N LEU A 121 25.82 0.78 -6.28
CA LEU A 121 25.29 1.05 -7.62
C LEU A 121 25.79 2.39 -8.19
N SER A 122 25.95 3.41 -7.34
CA SER A 122 26.45 4.73 -7.75
C SER A 122 27.85 4.68 -8.34
N ARG A 123 28.69 3.72 -7.93
CA ARG A 123 30.06 3.54 -8.41
C ARG A 123 30.16 2.85 -9.76
N ARG A 124 29.04 2.32 -10.27
CA ARG A 124 28.97 1.57 -11.55
C ARG A 124 28.36 2.37 -12.70
N VAL A 125 27.76 3.53 -12.43
CA VAL A 125 27.15 4.39 -13.46
C VAL A 125 28.22 4.90 -14.43
N GLY A 126 27.94 4.91 -15.73
CA GLY A 126 28.87 5.34 -16.78
C GLY A 126 29.70 4.23 -17.44
N SER A 127 29.73 3.02 -16.88
CA SER A 127 30.45 1.87 -17.48
C SER A 127 29.54 0.68 -17.83
N LEU A 128 28.23 0.84 -17.72
CA LEU A 128 27.24 -0.21 -17.92
C LEU A 128 26.56 -0.10 -19.30
N PRO A 129 26.09 -1.21 -19.89
CA PRO A 129 25.19 -1.16 -21.03
C PRO A 129 23.98 -0.28 -20.74
N ARG A 130 23.47 0.41 -21.77
CA ARG A 130 22.42 1.44 -21.64
C ARG A 130 21.20 0.94 -20.84
N GLN A 131 20.71 -0.26 -21.12
CA GLN A 131 19.54 -0.80 -20.41
C GLN A 131 19.83 -1.05 -18.92
N THR A 132 20.94 -1.70 -18.61
CA THR A 132 21.39 -1.93 -17.23
C THR A 132 21.58 -0.62 -16.50
N GLU A 133 22.16 0.39 -17.16
CA GLU A 133 22.34 1.71 -16.56
C GLU A 133 21.01 2.40 -16.22
N VAL A 134 20.01 2.31 -17.10
CA VAL A 134 18.65 2.82 -16.83
C VAL A 134 18.04 2.11 -15.62
N ASN A 135 18.12 0.78 -15.56
CA ASN A 135 17.61 0.01 -14.44
C ASN A 135 18.31 0.35 -13.12
N VAL A 136 19.64 0.54 -13.15
CA VAL A 136 20.45 0.97 -12.00
C VAL A 136 20.03 2.36 -11.53
N ARG A 137 19.86 3.33 -12.44
CA ARG A 137 19.37 4.67 -12.09
C ARG A 137 17.97 4.62 -11.50
N HIS A 138 17.10 3.76 -12.04
CA HIS A 138 15.74 3.59 -11.55
C HIS A 138 15.71 3.04 -10.12
N LEU A 139 16.41 1.93 -9.84
CA LEU A 139 16.51 1.37 -8.49
C LEU A 139 17.08 2.38 -7.49
N ARG A 140 18.16 3.09 -7.85
CA ARG A 140 18.75 4.14 -7.00
C ARG A 140 17.73 5.24 -6.66
N LYS A 141 16.92 5.65 -7.64
CA LYS A 141 15.85 6.64 -7.42
C LYS A 141 14.77 6.10 -6.49
N LEU A 142 14.29 4.87 -6.70
CA LEU A 142 13.28 4.24 -5.84
C LEU A 142 13.76 4.13 -4.38
N ILE A 143 15.00 3.70 -4.17
CA ILE A 143 15.60 3.65 -2.82
C ILE A 143 15.64 5.06 -2.22
N LYS A 144 16.18 6.05 -2.94
CA LYS A 144 16.27 7.42 -2.43
C LYS A 144 14.88 7.96 -2.04
N ASP A 145 13.94 7.86 -2.97
CA ASP A 145 12.58 8.37 -2.74
C ASP A 145 11.93 7.66 -1.54
N GLY A 146 12.05 6.33 -1.45
CA GLY A 146 11.52 5.56 -0.32
C GLY A 146 12.12 5.96 1.03
N LEU A 147 13.44 6.18 1.11
CA LEU A 147 14.13 6.56 2.34
C LEU A 147 13.89 8.00 2.78
N ASP A 148 13.77 8.93 1.82
CA ASP A 148 13.54 10.35 2.08
C ASP A 148 12.07 10.62 2.49
N GLY A 149 11.27 9.56 2.69
CA GLY A 149 9.84 9.69 2.97
C GLY A 149 9.03 10.14 1.76
N HIS A 150 9.68 10.31 0.60
CA HIS A 150 9.04 10.34 -0.73
C HIS A 150 8.60 8.93 -1.15
N SER A 151 8.10 8.13 -0.19
CA SER A 151 6.92 7.35 -0.51
C SER A 151 5.99 8.32 -1.25
N VAL A 152 5.56 7.99 -2.45
CA VAL A 152 4.56 8.82 -3.13
C VAL A 152 3.23 8.63 -2.38
N SER A 153 3.18 8.97 -1.09
CA SER A 153 2.01 9.59 -0.49
C SER A 153 1.84 10.83 -1.36
N GLN A 154 1.04 10.70 -2.43
CA GLN A 154 0.71 11.86 -3.23
C GLN A 154 0.13 12.86 -2.23
N GLU A 155 0.76 14.04 -2.15
CA GLU A 155 0.29 15.11 -1.29
C GLU A 155 -1.19 15.31 -1.62
N ARG A 156 -2.04 15.31 -0.58
CA ARG A 156 -3.45 15.49 -0.84
C ARG A 156 -3.66 16.90 -1.36
N THR A 157 -4.36 17.04 -2.47
CA THR A 157 -4.70 18.33 -3.07
C THR A 157 -6.14 18.70 -2.69
N GLU A 158 -6.49 19.96 -2.89
CA GLU A 158 -7.90 20.35 -2.87
C GLU A 158 -8.63 19.67 -4.04
N VAL A 159 -9.93 19.45 -3.88
CA VAL A 159 -10.78 18.93 -4.95
C VAL A 159 -10.89 20.00 -6.03
N SER A 160 -10.62 19.63 -7.29
CA SER A 160 -10.68 20.57 -8.41
C SER A 160 -12.09 21.09 -8.64
N GLU A 161 -12.22 22.31 -9.16
CA GLU A 161 -13.53 22.90 -9.46
C GLU A 161 -14.37 22.02 -10.40
N LYS A 162 -13.72 21.39 -11.38
CA LYS A 162 -14.35 20.41 -12.27
C LYS A 162 -15.03 19.27 -11.51
N VAL A 163 -14.39 18.73 -10.48
CA VAL A 163 -14.96 17.66 -9.64
C VAL A 163 -16.03 18.22 -8.70
N ARG A 164 -15.87 19.44 -8.19
CA ARG A 164 -16.90 20.10 -7.38
C ARG A 164 -18.20 20.31 -8.14
N CYS A 165 -18.14 20.55 -9.46
CA CYS A 165 -19.31 20.64 -10.32
C CYS A 165 -19.93 19.28 -10.71
N HIS A 166 -19.35 18.14 -10.30
CA HIS A 166 -19.88 16.83 -10.64
C HIS A 166 -21.22 16.58 -9.91
N PRO A 167 -22.28 16.07 -10.56
CA PRO A 167 -23.61 15.90 -9.94
C PRO A 167 -23.60 15.16 -8.61
N PHE A 168 -22.80 14.10 -8.52
CA PHE A 168 -22.60 13.35 -7.26
C PHE A 168 -21.99 14.19 -6.13
N VAL A 169 -20.99 15.04 -6.43
CA VAL A 169 -20.31 15.86 -5.43
C VAL A 169 -21.20 17.01 -5.00
N VAL A 170 -21.88 17.67 -5.95
CA VAL A 170 -22.89 18.70 -5.67
C VAL A 170 -23.99 18.14 -4.78
N GLY A 171 -24.54 16.98 -5.13
CA GLY A 171 -25.61 16.35 -4.37
C GLY A 171 -25.20 15.95 -2.95
N LEU A 172 -23.93 15.58 -2.74
CA LEU A 172 -23.37 15.37 -1.39
C LEU A 172 -23.17 16.68 -0.64
N GLU A 173 -22.60 17.71 -1.27
CA GLU A 173 -22.39 19.04 -0.66
C GLU A 173 -23.71 19.65 -0.17
N GLU A 174 -24.77 19.56 -0.98
CA GLU A 174 -26.12 20.04 -0.63
C GLU A 174 -26.70 19.33 0.60
N ARG A 175 -26.45 18.03 0.77
CA ARG A 175 -27.02 17.22 1.86
C ARG A 175 -26.20 17.22 3.13
N LEU A 176 -24.87 17.24 2.99
CA LEU A 176 -23.94 17.26 4.12
C LEU A 176 -23.76 18.67 4.70
N GLY A 177 -24.04 19.70 3.90
CA GLY A 177 -24.10 21.09 4.35
C GLY A 177 -22.79 21.58 4.96
N ASP A 178 -22.90 22.30 6.07
CA ASP A 178 -21.79 22.93 6.79
C ASP A 178 -20.82 21.94 7.43
N LYS A 179 -21.23 20.68 7.62
CA LYS A 179 -20.32 19.63 8.10
C LYS A 179 -19.25 19.27 7.07
N LEU A 180 -19.49 19.45 5.76
CA LEU A 180 -18.51 19.15 4.71
C LEU A 180 -17.60 20.34 4.42
N LYS A 181 -16.28 20.14 4.59
CA LYS A 181 -15.26 21.14 4.24
C LYS A 181 -14.36 20.66 3.09
N PHE A 182 -14.24 21.43 2.03
CA PHE A 182 -13.23 21.20 1.00
C PHE A 182 -11.88 21.71 1.50
N THR A 183 -11.06 20.83 2.09
CA THR A 183 -9.80 21.24 2.73
C THR A 183 -8.80 20.09 2.81
N ARG A 184 -7.52 20.45 2.70
CA ARG A 184 -6.40 19.54 2.98
C ARG A 184 -6.07 19.43 4.47
N GLY A 185 -6.60 20.37 5.26
CA GLY A 185 -6.29 20.54 6.67
C GLY A 185 -6.80 19.40 7.56
N ARG A 186 -6.53 19.57 8.86
CA ARG A 186 -7.16 18.76 9.90
C ARG A 186 -8.63 19.18 10.05
N ILE A 187 -9.44 18.22 10.46
CA ILE A 187 -10.85 18.41 10.80
C ILE A 187 -11.07 18.01 12.25
N ASN A 188 -12.11 18.55 12.86
CA ASN A 188 -12.49 18.24 14.25
C ASN A 188 -13.49 17.07 14.29
N PRO A 189 -13.73 16.46 15.47
CA PRO A 189 -14.89 15.60 15.67
C PRO A 189 -16.18 16.29 15.19
N GLY A 190 -17.09 15.53 14.57
CA GLY A 190 -18.32 16.07 14.00
C GLY A 190 -18.17 16.63 12.58
N GLU A 191 -16.95 16.83 12.08
CA GLU A 191 -16.70 17.42 10.76
C GLU A 191 -16.33 16.36 9.71
N LEU A 192 -16.62 16.70 8.46
CA LEU A 192 -16.23 15.97 7.27
C LEU A 192 -15.26 16.82 6.44
N LYS A 193 -14.36 16.17 5.72
CA LYS A 193 -13.59 16.82 4.66
C LYS A 193 -13.67 16.11 3.33
N ALA A 194 -13.55 16.91 2.27
CA ALA A 194 -13.30 16.47 0.92
C ALA A 194 -11.93 16.96 0.45
N ASP A 195 -11.07 16.02 0.05
CA ASP A 195 -9.77 16.28 -0.56
C ASP A 195 -9.48 15.22 -1.65
N ALA A 196 -8.37 15.38 -2.38
CA ALA A 196 -8.01 14.48 -3.47
C ALA A 196 -6.56 13.99 -3.33
N ILE A 197 -6.25 12.82 -3.87
CA ILE A 197 -4.86 12.29 -3.94
C ILE A 197 -4.27 12.52 -5.35
N MET A 198 -5.14 12.71 -6.35
CA MET A 198 -4.80 12.89 -7.76
C MET A 198 -5.76 13.88 -8.40
N GLU A 199 -5.37 14.41 -9.55
CA GLU A 199 -6.24 15.23 -10.39
C GLU A 199 -7.54 14.48 -10.69
N ASP A 200 -8.66 15.21 -10.73
CA ASP A 200 -10.01 14.66 -10.89
C ASP A 200 -10.44 13.63 -9.83
N GLY A 201 -9.74 13.57 -8.69
CA GLY A 201 -10.11 12.74 -7.56
C GLY A 201 -11.06 13.43 -6.58
N PHE A 202 -11.78 12.62 -5.81
CA PHE A 202 -12.60 13.04 -4.68
C PHE A 202 -12.47 12.02 -3.56
N SER A 203 -12.34 12.46 -2.31
CA SER A 203 -12.31 11.58 -1.15
C SER A 203 -13.06 12.24 -0.01
N LEU A 204 -14.19 11.66 0.36
CA LEU A 204 -14.94 12.04 1.55
C LEU A 204 -14.33 11.36 2.77
N ARG A 205 -14.05 12.13 3.82
CA ARG A 205 -13.36 11.65 5.01
C ARG A 205 -14.01 12.19 6.27
N ALA A 206 -14.05 11.37 7.30
CA ALA A 206 -14.48 11.71 8.65
C ALA A 206 -13.28 11.83 9.60
N PHE A 207 -13.44 12.58 10.69
CA PHE A 207 -12.49 12.57 11.79
C PHE A 207 -12.30 11.16 12.35
N SER A 208 -11.07 10.82 12.71
CA SER A 208 -10.75 9.54 13.35
C SER A 208 -9.62 9.76 14.36
N PRO A 209 -9.84 9.50 15.66
CA PRO A 209 -8.82 9.71 16.68
C PRO A 209 -7.67 8.69 16.61
N VAL A 210 -7.91 7.55 15.96
CA VAL A 210 -6.94 6.45 15.83
C VAL A 210 -6.19 6.45 14.50
N SER A 211 -6.65 7.24 13.51
CA SER A 211 -5.95 7.41 12.23
C SER A 211 -4.72 8.29 12.40
N THR A 212 -3.56 7.86 11.89
CA THR A 212 -2.33 8.67 11.87
C THR A 212 -2.48 9.99 11.10
N THR A 213 -3.43 10.04 10.16
CA THR A 213 -3.77 11.25 9.39
C THR A 213 -4.89 12.08 10.01
N GLY A 214 -5.37 11.72 11.20
CA GLY A 214 -6.48 12.36 11.91
C GLY A 214 -7.84 12.21 11.20
N SER A 215 -7.93 11.37 10.17
CA SER A 215 -9.15 11.15 9.41
C SER A 215 -9.18 9.79 8.72
N VAL A 216 -10.38 9.25 8.52
CA VAL A 216 -10.64 8.00 7.80
C VAL A 216 -11.47 8.30 6.55
N PHE A 217 -11.21 7.63 5.43
CA PHE A 217 -12.05 7.79 4.25
C PHE A 217 -13.35 7.00 4.41
N LEU A 218 -14.47 7.59 4.00
CA LEU A 218 -15.77 6.94 3.93
C LEU A 218 -16.11 6.54 2.49
N LEU A 219 -15.58 7.29 1.53
CA LEU A 219 -15.83 7.13 0.10
C LEU A 219 -14.68 7.79 -0.68
N ASN A 220 -14.28 7.24 -1.83
CA ASN A 220 -13.43 7.95 -2.78
C ASN A 220 -13.76 7.64 -4.24
N ILE A 221 -13.50 8.62 -5.11
CA ILE A 221 -13.51 8.50 -6.57
C ILE A 221 -12.09 8.83 -7.04
N ARG A 222 -11.49 7.96 -7.85
CA ARG A 222 -10.13 8.16 -8.37
C ARG A 222 -10.18 8.73 -9.78
N GLY A 223 -9.50 9.86 -10.01
CA GLY A 223 -9.09 10.31 -11.35
C GLY A 223 -10.20 10.28 -12.42
N GLY A 224 -11.33 10.93 -12.16
CA GLY A 224 -12.45 10.98 -13.11
C GLY A 224 -13.17 9.65 -13.35
N SER A 225 -12.90 8.63 -12.55
CA SER A 225 -13.58 7.34 -12.62
C SER A 225 -15.07 7.49 -12.31
N GLN A 226 -15.90 6.70 -12.98
CA GLN A 226 -17.32 6.53 -12.65
C GLN A 226 -17.54 5.53 -11.51
N GLN A 227 -16.49 5.15 -10.78
CA GLN A 227 -16.57 4.18 -9.69
C GLN A 227 -16.24 4.85 -8.35
N ALA A 228 -17.21 4.81 -7.44
CA ALA A 228 -17.05 5.20 -6.06
C ALA A 228 -16.58 3.99 -5.24
N LYS A 229 -15.44 4.11 -4.56
CA LYS A 229 -14.90 3.08 -3.68
C LYS A 229 -15.29 3.32 -2.24
N PHE A 230 -15.70 2.26 -1.57
CA PHE A 230 -16.15 2.28 -0.17
C PHE A 230 -15.24 1.38 0.69
N PRO A 231 -15.00 1.76 1.96
CA PRO A 231 -14.35 0.88 2.92
C PRO A 231 -15.27 -0.29 3.28
N ASN A 232 -14.69 -1.40 3.75
CA ASN A 232 -15.48 -2.48 4.34
C ASN A 232 -15.83 -2.18 5.81
N LYS A 233 -16.67 -3.03 6.39
CA LYS A 233 -17.10 -2.92 7.79
C LYS A 233 -15.93 -2.92 8.78
N LEU A 234 -15.00 -3.88 8.66
CA LEU A 234 -13.84 -3.99 9.55
C LEU A 234 -12.95 -2.73 9.53
N TRP A 235 -12.84 -2.06 8.38
CA TRP A 235 -12.11 -0.80 8.27
C TRP A 235 -12.81 0.30 9.06
N LEU A 236 -14.13 0.41 8.95
CA LEU A 236 -14.91 1.39 9.70
C LEU A 236 -14.79 1.13 11.21
N GLU A 237 -15.00 -0.11 11.65
CA GLU A 237 -14.86 -0.52 13.06
C GLU A 237 -13.45 -0.27 13.61
N LYS A 238 -12.41 -0.45 12.79
CA LYS A 238 -11.02 -0.17 13.20
C LYS A 238 -10.77 1.32 13.45
N TYR A 239 -11.38 2.21 12.66
CA TYR A 239 -10.99 3.61 12.61
C TYR A 239 -12.02 4.57 13.21
N LEU A 240 -13.25 4.14 13.43
CA LEU A 240 -14.28 4.93 14.10
C LEU A 240 -14.45 4.46 15.55
N PRO A 241 -14.93 5.31 16.47
CA PRO A 241 -15.14 4.91 17.86
C PRO A 241 -16.21 3.81 17.99
N ASP A 242 -16.10 2.99 19.04
CA ASP A 242 -16.98 1.81 19.26
C ASP A 242 -18.47 2.17 19.40
N ASP A 243 -18.77 3.38 19.88
CA ASP A 243 -20.13 3.92 20.00
C ASP A 243 -20.83 4.08 18.64
N ARG A 244 -20.09 4.00 17.53
CA ARG A 244 -20.61 4.07 16.15
C ARG A 244 -21.08 2.75 15.58
N SER A 245 -21.04 1.66 16.34
CA SER A 245 -21.38 0.32 15.84
C SER A 245 -22.72 0.29 15.09
N SER A 246 -23.79 0.88 15.65
CA SER A 246 -25.11 0.94 14.97
C SER A 246 -25.08 1.74 13.67
N ALA A 247 -24.37 2.87 13.65
CA ALA A 247 -24.24 3.72 12.47
C ALA A 247 -23.43 3.03 11.35
N ILE A 248 -22.42 2.23 11.74
CA ILE A 248 -21.65 1.40 10.81
C ILE A 248 -22.56 0.34 10.17
N GLU A 249 -23.41 -0.33 10.95
CA GLU A 249 -24.35 -1.33 10.42
C GLU A 249 -25.35 -0.71 9.43
N GLU A 250 -25.89 0.48 9.74
CA GLU A 250 -26.80 1.20 8.83
C GLU A 250 -26.11 1.57 7.51
N TYR A 251 -24.87 2.09 7.60
CA TYR A 251 -24.07 2.42 6.43
C TYR A 251 -23.77 1.19 5.57
N VAL A 252 -23.42 0.07 6.21
CA VAL A 252 -23.14 -1.21 5.52
C VAL A 252 -24.41 -1.79 4.89
N ALA A 253 -25.54 -1.73 5.60
CA ALA A 253 -26.82 -2.19 5.08
C ALA A 253 -27.24 -1.42 3.82
N LEU A 254 -27.08 -0.09 3.82
CA LEU A 254 -27.35 0.73 2.64
C LEU A 254 -26.45 0.33 1.46
N LEU A 255 -25.14 0.15 1.69
CA LEU A 255 -24.22 -0.26 0.62
C LEU A 255 -24.57 -1.64 0.05
N ASN A 256 -24.99 -2.57 0.91
CA ASN A 256 -25.49 -3.88 0.48
C ASN A 256 -26.78 -3.76 -0.36
N GLU A 257 -27.70 -2.85 0.01
CA GLU A 257 -28.93 -2.57 -0.75
C GLU A 257 -28.65 -2.05 -2.15
N ILE A 258 -27.67 -1.16 -2.30
CA ILE A 258 -27.23 -0.62 -3.61
C ILE A 258 -26.52 -1.70 -4.45
N GLY A 259 -26.16 -2.84 -3.84
CA GLY A 259 -25.54 -3.99 -4.52
C GLY A 259 -24.07 -4.19 -4.22
N LEU A 260 -23.50 -3.48 -3.22
CA LEU A 260 -22.13 -3.66 -2.79
C LEU A 260 -22.04 -4.57 -1.57
N ASN A 261 -21.72 -5.84 -1.80
CA ASN A 261 -21.52 -6.80 -0.72
C ASN A 261 -20.19 -6.57 0.02
N ILE A 262 -20.19 -5.72 1.04
CA ILE A 262 -18.99 -5.40 1.85
C ILE A 262 -18.89 -6.20 3.16
N ASP A 263 -19.83 -7.11 3.41
CA ASP A 263 -19.91 -7.93 4.63
C ASP A 263 -19.08 -9.24 4.53
N THR A 264 -18.49 -9.52 3.37
CA THR A 264 -18.01 -10.87 3.00
C THR A 264 -16.58 -11.25 3.39
N GLY A 265 -15.84 -10.43 4.16
CA GLY A 265 -14.42 -10.69 4.40
C GLY A 265 -13.96 -10.50 5.83
N LYS A 266 -14.19 -11.50 6.71
CA LYS A 266 -13.64 -11.55 8.09
C LYS A 266 -12.11 -11.48 8.18
N THR A 267 -11.37 -11.51 7.06
CA THR A 267 -9.92 -11.73 7.06
C THR A 267 -9.10 -10.55 6.53
N ASN A 268 -9.70 -9.53 5.91
CA ASN A 268 -8.91 -8.42 5.35
C ASN A 268 -9.56 -7.04 5.56
N VAL A 269 -9.07 -6.31 6.56
CA VAL A 269 -9.44 -4.92 6.86
C VAL A 269 -9.22 -3.98 5.67
N TYR A 270 -8.35 -4.32 4.70
CA TYR A 270 -8.02 -3.47 3.56
C TYR A 270 -8.86 -3.74 2.31
N ALA A 271 -9.76 -4.73 2.32
CA ALA A 271 -10.65 -4.97 1.20
C ALA A 271 -11.59 -3.77 0.97
N ARG A 272 -11.82 -3.43 -0.30
CA ARG A 272 -12.66 -2.31 -0.71
C ARG A 272 -13.60 -2.75 -1.81
N GLY A 273 -14.83 -2.29 -1.71
CA GLY A 273 -15.83 -2.45 -2.77
C GLY A 273 -15.90 -1.20 -3.64
N SER A 274 -16.46 -1.33 -4.84
CA SER A 274 -16.80 -0.20 -5.71
C SER A 274 -18.20 -0.31 -6.29
N LEU A 275 -18.91 0.81 -6.36
CA LEU A 275 -20.19 0.97 -7.05
C LEU A 275 -20.02 1.98 -8.19
N CYS A 276 -20.84 1.84 -9.23
CA CYS A 276 -20.96 2.91 -10.22
C CYS A 276 -21.57 4.13 -9.55
N VAL A 277 -21.05 5.33 -9.84
CA VAL A 277 -21.59 6.58 -9.29
C VAL A 277 -23.06 6.76 -9.65
N ASP A 278 -23.45 6.36 -10.86
CA ASP A 278 -24.85 6.43 -11.33
C ASP A 278 -25.79 5.53 -10.53
N ASP A 279 -25.31 4.41 -9.98
CA ASP A 279 -26.10 3.51 -9.13
C ASP A 279 -26.26 4.07 -7.72
N VAL A 280 -25.32 4.91 -7.27
CA VAL A 280 -25.36 5.55 -5.94
C VAL A 280 -26.18 6.84 -5.96
N LEU A 281 -26.24 7.55 -7.09
CA LEU A 281 -26.96 8.82 -7.22
C LEU A 281 -28.41 8.80 -6.68
N PRO A 282 -29.24 7.76 -6.95
CA PRO A 282 -30.59 7.67 -6.41
C PRO A 282 -30.67 7.57 -4.88
N TYR A 283 -29.58 7.16 -4.22
CA TYR A 283 -29.48 6.90 -2.78
C TYR A 283 -28.72 8.00 -2.04
N LEU A 284 -28.48 9.16 -2.65
CA LEU A 284 -27.69 10.23 -2.02
C LEU A 284 -28.28 10.72 -0.69
N ASP A 285 -29.61 10.76 -0.55
CA ASP A 285 -30.28 11.16 0.69
C ASP A 285 -29.97 10.17 1.83
N ASP A 286 -30.15 8.87 1.58
CA ASP A 286 -29.87 7.82 2.56
C ASP A 286 -28.37 7.73 2.87
N LEU A 287 -27.52 7.89 1.85
CA LEU A 287 -26.07 7.89 2.01
C LEU A 287 -25.61 9.05 2.88
N ALA A 288 -26.09 10.27 2.59
CA ALA A 288 -25.76 11.45 3.38
C ALA A 288 -26.24 11.30 4.82
N LYS A 289 -27.44 10.77 5.03
CA LYS A 289 -27.96 10.47 6.37
C LYS A 289 -27.04 9.52 7.13
N CYS A 290 -26.66 8.38 6.53
CA CYS A 290 -25.76 7.42 7.17
C CYS A 290 -24.39 8.06 7.48
N VAL A 291 -23.84 8.85 6.55
CA VAL A 291 -22.59 9.59 6.77
C VAL A 291 -22.69 10.57 7.94
N LEU A 292 -23.81 11.29 8.05
CA LEU A 292 -24.03 12.22 9.16
C LEU A 292 -24.11 11.49 10.50
N THR A 293 -24.84 10.37 10.58
CA THR A 293 -24.90 9.52 11.78
C THR A 293 -23.52 8.96 12.17
N LEU A 294 -22.69 8.59 11.19
CA LEU A 294 -21.33 8.10 11.42
C LEU A 294 -20.42 9.15 12.06
N VAL A 295 -20.65 10.44 11.81
CA VAL A 295 -19.80 11.52 12.32
C VAL A 295 -20.39 12.29 13.48
N ASP A 296 -21.67 12.10 13.80
CA ASP A 296 -22.37 12.96 14.75
C ASP A 296 -21.80 12.82 16.16
N SER A 297 -21.32 13.89 16.76
CA SER A 297 -20.72 13.82 18.10
C SER A 297 -21.81 14.11 19.13
N ASP A 298 -22.57 13.09 19.54
CA ASP A 298 -23.36 13.17 20.78
C ASP A 298 -22.44 13.45 21.99
#